data_AF-A0A7Z7I2B9-F1
#
_entry.id   AF-A0A7Z7I2B9-F1
#
_cell.length_a   1.000
_cell.length_b   1.000
_cell.length_c   1.000
_cell.angle_alpha   90.00
_cell.angle_beta   90.00
_cell.angle_gamma   90.00
#
_symmetry.space_group_name_H-M   'P 1'
#
loop_
_entity.id
_entity.type
_entity.pdbx_description
1 polymer ?
#
loop_
_entity_poly.entity_id
_entity_poly.type
_entity_poly.pdbx_seq_one_letter_code
_entity_poly.pdbx_strand_id
1 'polypeptide(L)'
;MVNAFSFACSACGKCCNSPPAMSLRELFRHRDLFVGCIAIGRISRVQADDALAAALFFPAGDRSGDFLSITAQGYDYPSAGRCPALDSAGLCSIHANGKPDMCDAVPLDPLVPDSLQHRVLATRARGAGYIGADCIVPGTHADAALLVAEGRIVDASARAAVERRRTAIATERELWGRAVFDSLRASSTQGKEALARIPPGGYATISIVPALLAVAGLSAACRELCVAYIASQMALIERNVAQAIARRHLNDRPVTQELRGFLASHVRAREVLLESPAAPPVLSDRLRPIADDYFSGP
;
A
#
# COMPACT_ATOMS: atom_id res chain seq x y z
N MET A 1 0.36 8.76 -31.25
CA MET A 1 0.44 7.90 -30.06
C MET A 1 -0.98 7.71 -29.55
N VAL A 2 -1.39 6.48 -29.20
CA VAL A 2 -2.77 6.24 -28.75
C VAL A 2 -2.96 6.85 -27.36
N ASN A 3 -3.88 7.80 -27.26
CA ASN A 3 -4.18 8.53 -26.02
C ASN A 3 -5.54 8.14 -25.42
N ALA A 4 -6.17 7.08 -25.95
CA ALA A 4 -7.43 6.54 -25.49
C ALA A 4 -7.30 5.04 -25.17
N PHE A 5 -7.90 4.58 -24.08
CA PHE A 5 -7.85 3.18 -23.67
C PHE A 5 -9.17 2.77 -23.02
N SER A 6 -9.64 1.57 -23.36
CA SER A 6 -10.79 0.93 -22.75
C SER A 6 -10.37 -0.23 -21.84
N PHE A 7 -11.19 -0.55 -20.84
CA PHE A 7 -10.95 -1.65 -19.91
C PHE A 7 -12.21 -2.42 -19.56
N ALA A 8 -12.07 -3.74 -19.44
CA ALA A 8 -13.12 -4.65 -18.96
C ALA A 8 -12.53 -5.67 -17.98
N CYS A 9 -12.68 -5.43 -16.67
CA CYS A 9 -12.27 -6.41 -15.67
C CYS A 9 -13.15 -7.66 -15.75
N SER A 10 -12.55 -8.82 -16.01
CA SER A 10 -13.24 -10.12 -15.99
C SER A 10 -13.16 -10.83 -14.63
N ALA A 11 -12.59 -10.18 -13.61
CA ALA A 11 -12.29 -10.78 -12.30
C ALA A 11 -11.47 -12.08 -12.37
N CYS A 12 -10.76 -12.32 -13.47
CA CYS A 12 -10.04 -13.56 -13.75
C CYS A 12 -8.79 -13.84 -12.89
N GLY A 13 -8.44 -12.95 -11.96
CA GLY A 13 -7.29 -13.11 -11.07
C GLY A 13 -5.91 -12.95 -11.72
N LYS A 14 -5.80 -12.79 -13.05
CA LYS A 14 -4.51 -12.73 -13.77
C LYS A 14 -3.62 -11.56 -13.34
N CYS A 15 -4.20 -10.41 -12.98
CA CYS A 15 -3.47 -9.27 -12.44
C CYS A 15 -3.23 -9.36 -10.91
N CYS A 16 -3.79 -10.36 -10.22
CA CYS A 16 -3.68 -10.57 -8.78
C CYS A 16 -2.48 -11.47 -8.45
N ASN A 17 -1.28 -11.06 -8.86
CA ASN A 17 -0.05 -11.85 -8.74
C ASN A 17 0.77 -11.56 -7.46
N SER A 18 0.40 -10.52 -6.71
CA SER A 18 1.00 -10.16 -5.43
C SER A 18 -0.06 -9.53 -4.51
N PRO A 19 0.22 -9.43 -3.20
CA PRO A 19 -0.53 -8.52 -2.34
C PRO A 19 -0.47 -7.08 -2.89
N PRO A 20 -1.54 -6.29 -2.74
CA PRO A 20 -1.58 -4.91 -3.22
C PRO A 20 -0.99 -3.91 -2.22
N ALA A 21 -0.69 -2.70 -2.71
CA ALA A 21 -0.59 -1.54 -1.82
C ALA A 21 -1.94 -1.26 -1.18
N MET A 22 -1.95 -0.95 0.11
CA MET A 22 -3.17 -0.81 0.91
C MET A 22 -3.06 0.42 1.80
N SER A 23 -4.18 0.93 2.28
CA SER A 23 -4.22 1.83 3.42
C SER A 23 -4.08 1.00 4.70
N LEU A 24 -3.62 1.60 5.79
CA LEU A 24 -3.64 1.00 7.10
C LEU A 24 -5.06 0.64 7.54
N ARG A 25 -6.06 1.46 7.18
CA ARG A 25 -7.49 1.13 7.39
C ARG A 25 -7.88 -0.19 6.73
N GLU A 26 -7.48 -0.40 5.48
CA GLU A 26 -7.76 -1.66 4.77
C GLU A 26 -6.99 -2.84 5.35
N LEU A 27 -5.77 -2.63 5.84
CA LEU A 27 -5.04 -3.66 6.58
C LEU A 27 -5.75 -4.02 7.89
N PHE A 28 -6.36 -3.07 8.60
CA PHE A 28 -7.18 -3.38 9.78
C PHE A 28 -8.40 -4.23 9.41
N ARG A 29 -9.07 -3.92 8.29
CA ARG A 29 -10.20 -4.71 7.78
C ARG A 29 -9.79 -6.12 7.38
N HIS A 30 -8.64 -6.27 6.74
CA HIS A 30 -8.13 -7.53 6.19
C HIS A 30 -6.98 -8.14 6.99
N ARG A 31 -6.97 -7.89 8.30
CA ARG A 31 -5.87 -8.21 9.22
C ARG A 31 -5.52 -9.69 9.32
N ASP A 32 -6.43 -10.57 8.91
CA ASP A 32 -6.24 -12.02 8.91
C ASP A 32 -5.89 -12.59 7.52
N LEU A 33 -5.85 -11.73 6.49
CA LEU A 33 -5.63 -12.11 5.09
C LEU A 33 -4.28 -11.61 4.55
N PHE A 34 -3.90 -10.37 4.88
CA PHE A 34 -2.65 -9.77 4.42
C PHE A 34 -1.72 -9.48 5.60
N VAL A 35 -0.44 -9.89 5.48
CA VAL A 35 0.59 -9.39 6.39
C VAL A 35 0.92 -7.95 5.98
N GLY A 36 0.80 -6.99 6.89
CA GLY A 36 1.08 -5.59 6.60
C GLY A 36 2.54 -5.21 6.82
N CYS A 37 3.07 -4.37 5.92
CA CYS A 37 4.36 -3.72 6.08
C CYS A 37 4.32 -2.28 5.55
N ILE A 38 5.38 -1.50 5.80
CA ILE A 38 5.56 -0.19 5.18
C ILE A 38 6.53 -0.34 4.02
N ALA A 39 6.12 0.08 2.83
CA ALA A 39 6.99 0.31 1.70
C ALA A 39 7.46 1.77 1.68
N ILE A 40 8.77 1.94 1.57
CA ILE A 40 9.43 3.23 1.39
C ILE A 40 10.01 3.23 -0.01
N GLY A 41 9.34 3.89 -0.95
CA GLY A 41 9.74 3.97 -2.35
C GLY A 41 10.39 5.32 -2.68
N ARG A 42 11.33 5.32 -3.63
CA ARG A 42 11.91 6.57 -4.17
C ARG A 42 11.29 6.91 -5.52
N ILE A 43 10.63 8.06 -5.59
CA ILE A 43 9.94 8.55 -6.79
C ILE A 43 10.76 9.69 -7.39
N SER A 44 11.15 9.52 -8.65
CA SER A 44 11.93 10.54 -9.35
C SER A 44 11.08 11.78 -9.64
N ARG A 45 11.67 12.97 -9.58
CA ARG A 45 10.96 14.22 -9.89
C ARG A 45 10.35 14.24 -11.30
N VAL A 46 11.01 13.62 -12.27
CA VAL A 46 10.57 13.56 -13.68
C VAL A 46 9.27 12.75 -13.85
N GLN A 47 8.94 11.88 -12.89
CA GLN A 47 7.72 11.08 -12.89
C GLN A 47 6.58 11.73 -12.09
N ALA A 48 6.86 12.79 -11.34
CA ALA A 48 5.93 13.45 -10.45
C ALA A 48 5.38 14.74 -11.08
N ASP A 49 4.05 14.87 -11.09
CA ASP A 49 3.43 16.20 -11.14
C ASP A 49 3.68 16.87 -9.78
N ASP A 50 4.24 18.09 -9.77
CA ASP A 50 4.71 18.74 -8.54
C ASP A 50 3.58 18.92 -7.50
N ALA A 51 2.34 19.17 -7.94
CA ALA A 51 1.20 19.31 -7.05
C ALA A 51 0.75 17.97 -6.46
N LEU A 52 0.63 16.94 -7.30
CA LEU A 52 0.30 15.59 -6.85
C LEU A 52 1.37 15.04 -5.88
N ALA A 53 2.64 15.25 -6.19
CA ALA A 53 3.73 14.78 -5.34
C ALA A 53 3.80 15.52 -4.00
N ALA A 54 3.54 16.83 -3.97
CA ALA A 54 3.45 17.59 -2.74
C ALA A 54 2.32 17.10 -1.81
N ALA A 55 1.21 16.63 -2.39
CA ALA A 55 0.07 16.10 -1.67
C ALA A 55 0.33 14.68 -1.13
N LEU A 56 0.95 13.80 -1.92
CA LEU A 56 1.02 12.37 -1.61
C LEU A 56 2.34 11.92 -0.97
N PHE A 57 3.44 12.63 -1.21
CA PHE A 57 4.79 12.15 -0.87
C PHE A 57 5.52 13.08 0.09
N PHE A 58 6.71 12.66 0.50
CA PHE A 58 7.63 13.43 1.32
C PHE A 58 8.84 13.84 0.48
N PRO A 59 9.39 15.06 0.64
CA PRO A 59 10.63 15.41 -0.04
C PRO A 59 11.79 14.54 0.50
N ALA A 60 12.60 13.95 -0.39
CA ALA A 60 13.79 13.20 0.04
C ALA A 60 14.79 14.12 0.78
N GLY A 61 14.81 15.41 0.42
CA GLY A 61 15.63 16.44 1.06
C GLY A 61 17.10 16.37 0.68
N ASP A 62 17.43 15.74 -0.46
CA ASP A 62 18.74 15.76 -1.10
C ASP A 62 18.71 16.67 -2.35
N ARG A 63 19.83 16.74 -3.07
CA ARG A 63 19.97 17.59 -4.27
C ARG A 63 19.24 17.04 -5.51
N SER A 64 18.69 15.84 -5.46
CA SER A 64 18.00 15.23 -6.61
C SER A 64 16.63 15.87 -6.87
N GLY A 65 16.00 16.41 -5.83
CA GLY A 65 14.61 16.85 -5.89
C GLY A 65 13.60 15.70 -5.91
N ASP A 66 14.04 14.47 -5.61
CA ASP A 66 13.18 13.29 -5.54
C ASP A 66 12.25 13.32 -4.33
N PHE A 67 11.22 12.48 -4.40
CA PHE A 67 10.25 12.24 -3.36
C PHE A 67 10.38 10.83 -2.78
N LEU A 68 9.96 10.68 -1.53
CA LEU A 68 9.78 9.40 -0.86
C LEU A 68 8.29 9.12 -0.71
N SER A 69 7.86 7.98 -1.23
CA SER A 69 6.56 7.40 -0.92
C SER A 69 6.70 6.54 0.33
N ILE A 70 5.87 6.78 1.33
CA ILE A 70 5.77 5.96 2.54
C ILE A 70 4.33 5.49 2.62
N THR A 71 4.11 4.21 2.31
CA THR A 71 2.75 3.65 2.21
C THR A 71 2.70 2.28 2.86
N ALA A 72 1.53 1.92 3.37
CA ALA A 72 1.29 0.56 3.80
C ALA A 72 1.04 -0.36 2.58
N GLN A 73 1.39 -1.63 2.71
CA GLN A 73 1.10 -2.64 1.69
C GLN A 73 0.96 -4.03 2.32
N GLY A 74 0.30 -4.92 1.58
CA GLY A 74 0.39 -6.35 1.87
C GLY A 74 1.78 -6.90 1.54
N TYR A 75 2.18 -7.92 2.26
CA TYR A 75 3.49 -8.56 2.14
C TYR A 75 3.34 -10.07 2.11
N ASP A 76 4.04 -10.73 1.19
CA ASP A 76 4.00 -12.18 1.07
C ASP A 76 5.27 -12.69 0.38
N TYR A 77 5.42 -14.01 0.39
CA TYR A 77 6.49 -14.73 -0.29
C TYR A 77 6.39 -14.60 -1.81
N PRO A 78 7.46 -14.18 -2.52
CA PRO A 78 7.48 -14.20 -3.98
C PRO A 78 7.19 -15.58 -4.58
N SER A 79 7.53 -16.67 -3.88
CA SER A 79 7.24 -18.05 -4.30
C SER A 79 5.76 -18.40 -4.30
N ALA A 80 4.91 -17.65 -3.58
CA ALA A 80 3.47 -17.82 -3.66
C ALA A 80 2.96 -17.43 -5.06
N GLY A 81 3.54 -16.39 -5.67
CA GLY A 81 3.24 -15.96 -7.03
C GLY A 81 1.77 -15.61 -7.29
N ARG A 82 1.01 -15.33 -6.23
CA ARG A 82 -0.43 -15.05 -6.26
C ARG A 82 -0.83 -14.15 -5.10
N CYS A 83 -1.92 -13.41 -5.26
CA CYS A 83 -2.52 -12.66 -4.16
C CYS A 83 -3.15 -13.61 -3.13
N PRO A 84 -2.95 -13.38 -1.82
CA PRO A 84 -3.60 -14.14 -0.74
C PRO A 84 -5.13 -14.18 -0.81
N ALA A 85 -5.75 -13.16 -1.42
CA ALA A 85 -7.21 -13.07 -1.55
C ALA A 85 -7.80 -13.97 -2.65
N LEU A 86 -6.97 -14.62 -3.47
CA LEU A 86 -7.47 -15.53 -4.49
C LEU A 86 -7.94 -16.84 -3.85
N ASP A 87 -9.13 -17.31 -4.22
CA ASP A 87 -9.68 -18.60 -3.82
C ASP A 87 -9.04 -19.77 -4.61
N SER A 88 -9.53 -21.00 -4.39
CA SER A 88 -9.05 -22.18 -5.10
C SER A 88 -9.35 -22.17 -6.60
N ALA A 89 -10.36 -21.41 -7.05
CA ALA A 89 -10.68 -21.21 -8.46
C ALA A 89 -9.85 -20.08 -9.11
N GLY A 90 -9.03 -19.38 -8.33
CA GLY A 90 -8.24 -18.24 -8.80
C GLY A 90 -9.05 -16.95 -8.92
N LEU A 91 -10.26 -16.90 -8.35
CA LEU A 91 -11.09 -15.70 -8.30
C LEU A 91 -10.82 -14.92 -7.02
N CYS A 92 -10.98 -13.61 -7.07
CA CYS A 92 -10.77 -12.75 -5.90
C CYS A 92 -11.93 -12.88 -4.92
N SER A 93 -11.70 -13.51 -3.77
CA SER A 93 -12.73 -13.76 -2.75
C SER A 93 -13.28 -12.49 -2.10
N ILE A 94 -12.51 -11.40 -2.12
CA ILE A 94 -12.91 -10.08 -1.58
C ILE A 94 -13.39 -9.12 -2.68
N HIS A 95 -13.62 -9.59 -3.90
CA HIS A 95 -13.95 -8.72 -5.04
C HIS A 95 -15.18 -7.84 -4.80
N ALA A 96 -16.24 -8.40 -4.20
CA ALA A 96 -17.47 -7.67 -3.90
C ALA A 96 -17.47 -7.02 -2.51
N ASN A 97 -16.62 -7.50 -1.59
CA ASN A 97 -16.75 -7.23 -0.16
C ASN A 97 -15.44 -6.66 0.40
N GLY A 98 -15.16 -5.41 0.03
CA GLY A 98 -14.03 -4.67 0.60
C GLY A 98 -12.72 -4.84 -0.16
N LYS A 99 -12.78 -4.96 -1.49
CA LYS A 99 -11.59 -4.90 -2.34
C LYS A 99 -10.76 -3.64 -2.05
N PRO A 100 -9.41 -3.73 -2.00
CA PRO A 100 -8.60 -2.56 -1.70
C PRO A 100 -8.73 -1.48 -2.79
N ASP A 101 -8.67 -0.20 -2.40
CA ASP A 101 -8.78 0.97 -3.26
C ASP A 101 -7.76 0.93 -4.41
N MET A 102 -6.54 0.44 -4.14
CA MET A 102 -5.53 0.23 -5.18
C MET A 102 -5.98 -0.82 -6.21
N CYS A 103 -6.64 -1.89 -5.77
CA CYS A 103 -7.17 -2.92 -6.65
C CYS A 103 -8.40 -2.43 -7.42
N ASP A 104 -9.21 -1.53 -6.85
CA ASP A 104 -10.33 -0.89 -7.56
C ASP A 104 -9.88 0.12 -8.59
N ALA A 105 -8.74 0.78 -8.38
CA ALA A 105 -8.15 1.68 -9.35
C ALA A 105 -7.49 0.95 -10.54
N VAL A 106 -7.28 -0.37 -10.48
CA VAL A 106 -6.71 -1.14 -11.60
C VAL A 106 -7.60 -0.98 -12.85
N PRO A 107 -7.02 -0.70 -14.03
CA PRO A 107 -5.61 -0.74 -14.39
C PRO A 107 -4.90 0.62 -14.36
N LEU A 108 -5.46 1.63 -13.72
CA LEU A 108 -4.83 2.94 -13.54
C LEU A 108 -3.79 2.88 -12.41
N ASP A 109 -2.98 3.94 -12.31
CA ASP A 109 -2.01 4.12 -11.23
C ASP A 109 -2.31 5.42 -10.47
N PRO A 110 -2.87 5.36 -9.26
CA PRO A 110 -3.21 6.55 -8.48
C PRO A 110 -2.02 7.48 -8.17
N LEU A 111 -0.79 6.99 -8.26
CA LEU A 111 0.43 7.78 -8.04
C LEU A 111 0.88 8.58 -9.26
N VAL A 112 0.26 8.35 -10.42
CA VAL A 112 0.56 9.02 -11.69
C VAL A 112 -0.54 10.05 -11.98
N PRO A 113 -0.21 11.26 -12.49
CA PRO A 113 -1.21 12.25 -12.87
C PRO A 113 -2.10 11.73 -14.02
N ASP A 114 -3.35 12.19 -14.05
CA ASP A 114 -4.38 11.75 -15.01
C ASP A 114 -3.92 11.89 -16.47
N SER A 115 -3.19 12.97 -16.76
CA SER A 115 -2.60 13.26 -18.07
C SER A 115 -1.64 12.18 -18.57
N LEU A 116 -1.06 11.38 -17.68
CA LEU A 116 -0.10 10.33 -18.01
C LEU A 116 -0.66 8.91 -17.86
N GLN A 117 -1.93 8.74 -17.48
CA GLN A 117 -2.54 7.41 -17.33
C GLN A 117 -2.51 6.59 -18.62
N HIS A 118 -2.63 7.23 -19.79
CA HIS A 118 -2.50 6.54 -21.08
C HIS A 118 -1.14 5.83 -21.23
N ARG A 119 -0.06 6.37 -20.64
CA ARG A 119 1.28 5.71 -20.65
C ARG A 119 1.34 4.53 -19.70
N VAL A 120 0.66 4.62 -18.54
CA VAL A 120 0.50 3.51 -17.60
C VAL A 120 -0.21 2.36 -18.30
N LEU A 121 -1.32 2.63 -18.97
CA LEU A 121 -2.12 1.63 -19.68
C LEU A 121 -1.34 1.03 -20.86
N ALA A 122 -0.64 1.85 -21.65
CA ALA A 122 0.22 1.36 -22.74
C ALA A 122 1.36 0.45 -22.24
N THR A 123 1.89 0.71 -21.05
CA THR A 123 2.92 -0.14 -20.43
C THR A 123 2.30 -1.43 -19.90
N ARG A 124 1.20 -1.35 -19.15
CA ARG A 124 0.53 -2.51 -18.56
C ARG A 124 -0.03 -3.46 -19.63
N ALA A 125 -0.64 -2.94 -20.69
CA ALA A 125 -1.15 -3.75 -21.81
C ALA A 125 -0.08 -4.63 -22.48
N ARG A 126 1.22 -4.29 -22.33
CA ARG A 126 2.35 -5.05 -22.88
C ARG A 126 3.20 -5.73 -21.79
N GLY A 127 2.88 -5.53 -20.52
CA GLY A 127 3.71 -5.94 -19.39
C GLY A 127 3.35 -7.31 -18.84
N ALA A 128 4.35 -8.05 -18.36
CA ALA A 128 4.23 -9.43 -17.86
C ALA A 128 3.10 -9.67 -16.85
N GLY A 129 2.80 -8.68 -15.99
CA GLY A 129 1.73 -8.76 -14.99
C GLY A 129 0.30 -8.72 -15.56
N TYR A 130 0.14 -8.43 -16.85
CA TYR A 130 -1.16 -8.38 -17.55
C TYR A 130 -1.14 -9.18 -18.87
N ILE A 131 -0.06 -9.91 -19.16
CA ILE A 131 0.03 -10.77 -20.34
C ILE A 131 -1.12 -11.78 -20.30
N GLY A 132 -1.89 -11.82 -21.39
CA GLY A 132 -3.03 -12.73 -21.55
C GLY A 132 -4.27 -12.37 -20.72
N ALA A 133 -4.32 -11.21 -20.07
CA ALA A 133 -5.53 -10.72 -19.42
C ALA A 133 -6.52 -10.10 -20.41
N ASP A 134 -6.03 -9.66 -21.59
CA ASP A 134 -6.76 -9.09 -22.74
C ASP A 134 -7.78 -7.98 -22.38
N CYS A 135 -7.67 -7.43 -21.17
CA CYS A 135 -8.65 -6.54 -20.58
C CYS A 135 -8.32 -5.06 -20.77
N ILE A 136 -7.11 -4.71 -21.23
CA ILE A 136 -6.69 -3.33 -21.52
C ILE A 136 -6.56 -3.18 -23.04
N VAL A 137 -7.43 -2.38 -23.65
CA VAL A 137 -7.54 -2.27 -25.11
C VAL A 137 -7.26 -0.83 -25.55
N PRO A 138 -6.37 -0.59 -26.53
CA PRO A 138 -6.18 0.74 -27.11
C PRO A 138 -7.44 1.23 -27.85
N GLY A 139 -7.82 2.48 -27.64
CA GLY A 139 -9.01 3.10 -28.25
C GLY A 139 -10.33 2.76 -27.56
N THR A 140 -11.43 3.09 -28.22
CA THR A 140 -12.79 2.74 -27.80
C THR A 140 -13.12 1.32 -28.26
N HIS A 141 -13.77 0.54 -27.40
CA HIS A 141 -14.21 -0.82 -27.73
C HIS A 141 -15.65 -1.03 -27.26
N ALA A 142 -16.45 -1.80 -28.00
CA ALA A 142 -17.88 -1.97 -27.69
C ALA A 142 -18.10 -2.69 -26.35
N ASP A 143 -17.27 -3.69 -26.06
CA ASP A 143 -17.40 -4.54 -24.86
C ASP A 143 -16.57 -4.06 -23.66
N ALA A 144 -16.00 -2.85 -23.70
CA ALA A 144 -15.15 -2.33 -22.64
C ALA A 144 -15.43 -0.86 -22.36
N ALA A 145 -15.38 -0.48 -21.08
CA ALA A 145 -15.59 0.91 -20.68
C ALA A 145 -14.37 1.76 -21.09
N LEU A 146 -14.61 2.89 -21.75
CA LEU A 146 -13.55 3.86 -22.06
C LEU A 146 -13.04 4.47 -20.74
N LEU A 147 -11.80 4.18 -20.35
CA LEU A 147 -11.22 4.66 -19.09
C LEU A 147 -10.53 6.00 -19.25
N VAL A 148 -9.69 6.14 -20.28
CA VAL A 148 -8.86 7.30 -20.50
C VAL A 148 -9.09 7.81 -21.91
N ALA A 149 -9.25 9.12 -22.05
CA ALA A 149 -9.25 9.82 -23.34
C ALA A 149 -8.71 11.23 -23.14
N GLU A 150 -7.97 11.74 -24.13
CA GLU A 150 -7.46 13.12 -24.15
C GLU A 150 -6.70 13.53 -22.87
N GLY A 151 -5.96 12.59 -22.27
CA GLY A 151 -5.21 12.85 -21.04
C GLY A 151 -6.07 13.01 -19.79
N ARG A 152 -7.29 12.47 -19.77
CA ARG A 152 -8.18 12.47 -18.60
C ARG A 152 -8.72 11.07 -18.35
N ILE A 153 -9.02 10.77 -17.08
CA ILE A 153 -9.84 9.61 -16.72
C ILE A 153 -11.30 9.99 -16.96
N VAL A 154 -11.92 9.40 -17.99
CA VAL A 154 -13.29 9.73 -18.42
C VAL A 154 -14.34 8.83 -17.78
N ASP A 155 -13.95 7.61 -17.38
CA ASP A 155 -14.85 6.75 -16.61
C ASP A 155 -15.02 7.28 -15.18
N ALA A 156 -16.28 7.49 -14.78
CA ALA A 156 -16.60 8.09 -13.49
C ALA A 156 -16.23 7.18 -12.31
N SER A 157 -16.41 5.86 -12.46
CA SER A 157 -16.13 4.90 -11.40
C SER A 157 -14.62 4.74 -11.17
N ALA A 158 -13.84 4.67 -12.25
CA ALA A 158 -12.39 4.57 -12.21
C ALA A 158 -11.76 5.85 -11.65
N ARG A 159 -12.27 7.02 -12.04
CA ARG A 159 -11.85 8.30 -11.45
C ARG A 159 -12.14 8.35 -9.95
N ALA A 160 -13.32 7.93 -9.53
CA ALA A 160 -13.66 7.86 -8.10
C ALA A 160 -12.74 6.89 -7.34
N ALA A 161 -12.36 5.75 -7.93
CA ALA A 161 -11.42 4.80 -7.32
C ALA A 161 -10.00 5.37 -7.17
N VAL A 162 -9.50 6.06 -8.21
CA VAL A 162 -8.21 6.76 -8.15
C VAL A 162 -8.22 7.83 -7.05
N GLU A 163 -9.27 8.65 -6.99
CA GLU A 163 -9.39 9.69 -5.97
C GLU A 163 -9.51 9.11 -4.55
N ARG A 164 -10.30 8.05 -4.33
CA ARG A 164 -10.34 7.38 -3.02
C ARG A 164 -8.95 6.94 -2.56
N ARG A 165 -8.15 6.34 -3.45
CA ARG A 165 -6.79 5.92 -3.13
C ARG A 165 -5.88 7.12 -2.82
N ARG A 166 -5.96 8.19 -3.61
CA ARG A 166 -5.18 9.42 -3.38
C ARG A 166 -5.56 10.07 -2.04
N THR A 167 -6.85 10.18 -1.74
CA THR A 167 -7.34 10.67 -0.44
C THR A 167 -6.84 9.81 0.70
N ALA A 168 -6.92 8.47 0.60
CA ALA A 168 -6.41 7.58 1.63
C ALA A 168 -4.92 7.79 1.90
N ILE A 169 -4.09 7.92 0.85
CA ILE A 169 -2.66 8.20 0.99
C ILE A 169 -2.44 9.57 1.66
N ALA A 170 -3.14 10.62 1.22
CA ALA A 170 -2.99 11.96 1.78
C ALA A 170 -3.43 12.02 3.25
N THR A 171 -4.53 11.35 3.63
CA THR A 171 -4.99 11.26 5.00
C THR A 171 -3.97 10.51 5.87
N GLU A 172 -3.51 9.34 5.41
CA GLU A 172 -2.56 8.51 6.17
C GLU A 172 -1.16 9.12 6.29
N ARG A 173 -0.77 9.93 5.30
CA ARG A 173 0.43 10.77 5.36
C ARG A 173 0.41 11.67 6.60
N GLU A 174 -0.74 12.26 6.93
CA GLU A 174 -0.88 13.12 8.10
C GLU A 174 -1.10 12.33 9.39
N LEU A 175 -1.88 11.24 9.35
CA LEU A 175 -2.19 10.44 10.54
C LEU A 175 -0.98 9.67 11.09
N TRP A 176 -0.12 9.14 10.23
CA TRP A 176 1.03 8.33 10.67
C TRP A 176 2.28 8.49 9.80
N GLY A 177 2.14 8.77 8.50
CA GLY A 177 3.26 8.83 7.57
C GLY A 177 4.30 9.88 7.98
N ARG A 178 3.85 11.05 8.45
CA ARG A 178 4.70 12.13 8.97
C ARG A 178 5.54 11.67 10.15
N ALA A 179 4.94 11.03 11.14
CA ALA A 179 5.65 10.54 12.31
C ALA A 179 6.71 9.50 11.94
N VAL A 180 6.41 8.61 11.00
CA VAL A 180 7.37 7.63 10.48
C VAL A 180 8.50 8.31 9.72
N PHE A 181 8.18 9.25 8.82
CA PHE A 181 9.16 10.03 8.07
C PHE A 181 10.11 10.80 8.99
N ASP A 182 9.57 11.50 9.97
CA ASP A 182 10.34 12.30 10.93
C ASP A 182 11.23 11.39 11.79
N SER A 183 10.73 10.23 12.23
CA SER A 183 11.52 9.23 12.96
C SER A 183 12.70 8.69 12.12
N LEU A 184 12.46 8.35 10.85
CA LEU A 184 13.50 7.88 9.95
C LEU A 184 14.57 8.97 9.70
N ARG A 185 14.19 10.24 9.65
CA ARG A 185 15.14 11.37 9.50
C ARG A 185 15.87 11.73 10.78
N ALA A 186 15.22 11.61 11.93
CA ALA A 186 15.78 11.90 13.24
C ALA A 186 16.72 10.79 13.73
N SER A 187 16.54 9.56 13.24
CA SER A 187 17.47 8.46 13.49
C SER A 187 18.89 8.81 13.01
N SER A 188 19.89 8.18 13.66
CA SER A 188 21.33 8.42 13.47
C SER A 188 21.76 8.44 11.99
N THR A 189 23.00 8.83 11.69
CA THR A 189 23.59 8.84 10.32
C THR A 189 23.18 7.61 9.49
N GLN A 190 23.09 6.45 10.14
CA GLN A 190 22.68 5.17 9.57
C GLN A 190 21.25 5.15 8.96
N GLY A 191 20.27 5.86 9.54
CA GLY A 191 18.91 5.93 9.00
C GLY A 191 18.81 6.80 7.75
N LYS A 192 19.54 7.92 7.73
CA LYS A 192 19.67 8.77 6.53
C LYS A 192 20.39 8.03 5.41
N GLU A 193 21.45 7.29 5.72
CA GLU A 193 22.13 6.41 4.77
C GLU A 193 21.24 5.30 4.23
N ALA A 194 20.39 4.71 5.08
CA ALA A 194 19.44 3.68 4.64
C ALA A 194 18.44 4.22 3.61
N LEU A 195 17.88 5.41 3.83
CA LEU A 195 16.99 6.07 2.86
C LEU A 195 17.73 6.43 1.56
N ALA A 196 18.97 6.92 1.65
CA ALA A 196 19.78 7.28 0.50
C ALA A 196 20.11 6.08 -0.41
N ARG A 197 20.14 4.86 0.14
CA ARG A 197 20.40 3.62 -0.61
C ARG A 197 19.20 3.11 -1.41
N ILE A 198 18.00 3.67 -1.22
CA ILE A 198 16.83 3.28 -2.01
C ILE A 198 17.04 3.81 -3.44
N PRO A 199 17.17 2.93 -4.45
CA PRO A 199 17.40 3.39 -5.82
C PRO A 199 16.13 4.05 -6.39
N PRO A 200 16.25 4.97 -7.37
CA PRO A 200 15.09 5.52 -8.07
C PRO A 200 14.20 4.40 -8.64
N GLY A 201 12.90 4.46 -8.35
CA GLY A 201 11.93 3.42 -8.75
C GLY A 201 12.00 2.14 -7.92
N GLY A 202 12.94 2.03 -6.98
CA GLY A 202 13.00 0.95 -5.99
C GLY A 202 12.31 1.31 -4.69
N TYR A 203 12.24 0.33 -3.80
CA TYR A 203 11.69 0.50 -2.45
C TYR A 203 12.45 -0.34 -1.42
N ALA A 204 12.34 0.08 -0.17
CA ALA A 204 12.70 -0.73 1.00
C ALA A 204 11.42 -1.07 1.79
N THR A 205 11.45 -2.21 2.47
CA THR A 205 10.33 -2.66 3.31
C THR A 205 10.75 -2.65 4.77
N ILE A 206 9.89 -2.13 5.64
CA ILE A 206 10.05 -2.21 7.10
C ILE A 206 8.76 -2.72 7.76
N SER A 207 8.86 -3.12 9.03
CA SER A 207 7.69 -3.50 9.84
C SER A 207 6.65 -2.37 9.86
N ILE A 208 5.37 -2.72 9.90
CA ILE A 208 4.24 -1.78 10.03
C ILE A 208 4.17 -1.09 11.40
N VAL A 209 4.88 -1.62 12.40
CA VAL A 209 4.84 -1.18 13.80
C VAL A 209 5.01 0.34 14.01
N PRO A 210 5.93 1.06 13.35
CA PRO A 210 6.03 2.51 13.52
C PRO A 210 4.74 3.27 13.19
N ALA A 211 4.01 2.84 12.16
CA ALA A 211 2.71 3.40 11.83
C ALA A 211 1.66 3.09 12.92
N LEU A 212 1.65 1.85 13.44
CA LEU A 212 0.74 1.45 14.51
C LEU A 212 0.96 2.24 15.79
N LEU A 213 2.22 2.48 16.18
CA LEU A 213 2.54 3.25 17.38
C LEU A 213 2.12 4.72 17.22
N ALA A 214 2.27 5.31 16.03
CA ALA A 214 1.77 6.65 15.75
C ALA A 214 0.24 6.72 15.87
N VAL A 215 -0.48 5.77 15.26
CA VAL A 215 -1.96 5.71 15.29
C VAL A 215 -2.49 5.44 16.71
N ALA A 216 -1.88 4.52 17.45
CA ALA A 216 -2.28 4.20 18.82
C ALA A 216 -2.11 5.38 19.82
N GLY A 217 -1.35 6.41 19.44
CA GLY A 217 -1.22 7.66 20.19
C GLY A 217 -2.32 8.70 19.91
N LEU A 218 -3.20 8.46 18.93
CA LEU A 218 -4.23 9.43 18.52
C LEU A 218 -5.51 9.35 19.38
N SER A 219 -5.96 8.14 19.70
CA SER A 219 -7.14 7.90 20.54
C SER A 219 -7.12 6.52 21.20
N ALA A 220 -7.99 6.33 22.20
CA ALA A 220 -8.18 5.02 22.84
C ALA A 220 -8.72 3.98 21.83
N ALA A 221 -9.68 4.38 20.98
CA ALA A 221 -10.23 3.51 19.94
C ALA A 221 -9.14 3.07 18.92
N CYS A 222 -8.30 4.01 18.48
CA CYS A 222 -7.17 3.71 17.61
C CYS A 222 -6.18 2.73 18.28
N ARG A 223 -5.91 2.90 19.58
CA ARG A 223 -5.06 1.98 20.34
C ARG A 223 -5.63 0.56 20.39
N GLU A 224 -6.92 0.42 20.69
CA GLU A 224 -7.60 -0.87 20.71
C GLU A 224 -7.54 -1.56 19.34
N LEU A 225 -7.78 -0.80 18.25
CA LEU A 225 -7.63 -1.29 16.88
C LEU A 225 -6.21 -1.78 16.59
N CYS A 226 -5.18 -1.01 16.98
CA CYS A 226 -3.79 -1.42 16.81
C CYS A 226 -3.45 -2.70 17.59
N VAL A 227 -3.91 -2.84 18.84
CA VAL A 227 -3.68 -4.04 19.65
C VAL A 227 -4.35 -5.26 19.03
N ALA A 228 -5.59 -5.14 18.57
CA ALA A 228 -6.31 -6.21 17.89
C ALA A 228 -5.63 -6.61 16.58
N TYR A 229 -5.21 -5.62 15.78
CA TYR A 229 -4.46 -5.84 14.55
C TYR A 229 -3.14 -6.58 14.82
N ILE A 230 -2.37 -6.16 15.82
CA ILE A 230 -1.10 -6.82 16.19
C ILE A 230 -1.33 -8.29 16.50
N ALA A 231 -2.36 -8.63 17.27
CA ALA A 231 -2.67 -10.02 17.59
C ALA A 231 -2.97 -10.86 16.34
N SER A 232 -3.80 -10.35 15.42
CA SER A 232 -4.09 -11.01 14.13
C SER A 232 -2.83 -11.18 13.28
N GLN A 233 -1.98 -10.16 13.19
CA GLN A 233 -0.75 -10.19 12.40
C GLN A 233 0.27 -11.19 12.94
N MET A 234 0.42 -11.28 14.26
CA MET A 234 1.28 -12.29 14.88
C MET A 234 0.86 -13.70 14.44
N ALA A 235 -0.44 -14.02 14.57
CA ALA A 235 -0.98 -15.31 14.18
C ALA A 235 -0.84 -15.58 12.67
N LEU A 236 -1.08 -14.57 11.82
CA LEU A 236 -0.95 -14.70 10.36
C LEU A 236 0.51 -14.93 9.95
N ILE A 237 1.45 -14.17 10.51
CA ILE A 237 2.88 -14.31 10.24
C ILE A 237 3.36 -15.71 10.63
N GLU A 238 2.99 -16.21 11.80
CA GLU A 238 3.36 -17.55 12.25
C GLU A 238 2.86 -18.63 11.29
N ARG A 239 1.59 -18.54 10.84
CA ARG A 239 1.04 -19.46 9.83
C ARG A 239 1.82 -19.39 8.52
N ASN A 240 2.10 -18.20 8.01
CA ASN A 240 2.79 -18.02 6.74
C ASN A 240 4.23 -18.55 6.79
N VAL A 241 4.94 -18.31 7.89
CA VAL A 241 6.29 -18.87 8.13
C VAL A 241 6.26 -20.39 8.20
N ALA A 242 5.29 -20.98 8.91
CA ALA A 242 5.14 -22.43 8.98
C ALA A 242 4.89 -23.05 7.60
N GLN A 243 4.03 -22.43 6.79
CA GLN A 243 3.78 -22.85 5.41
C GLN A 243 5.03 -22.74 4.53
N ALA A 244 5.80 -21.65 4.64
CA ALA A 244 7.04 -21.46 3.89
C ALA A 244 8.10 -22.53 4.22
N ILE A 245 8.25 -22.85 5.51
CA ILE A 245 9.14 -23.93 5.96
C ILE A 245 8.69 -25.28 5.37
N ALA A 246 7.38 -25.55 5.33
CA ALA A 246 6.84 -26.77 4.74
C ALA A 246 7.10 -26.87 3.23
N ARG A 247 7.01 -25.74 2.49
CA ARG A 247 7.31 -25.68 1.05
C ARG A 247 8.78 -25.91 0.70
N ARG A 248 9.71 -25.62 1.62
CA ARG A 248 11.16 -25.79 1.45
C ARG A 248 11.75 -25.06 0.22
N HIS A 249 11.17 -23.94 -0.16
CA HIS A 249 11.66 -23.15 -1.29
C HIS A 249 12.85 -22.26 -0.87
N LEU A 250 14.01 -22.38 -1.51
CA LEU A 250 15.23 -21.66 -1.08
C LEU A 250 15.06 -20.14 -1.11
N ASN A 251 14.32 -19.63 -2.08
CA ASN A 251 14.06 -18.19 -2.23
C ASN A 251 13.15 -17.62 -1.14
N ASP A 252 12.54 -18.45 -0.28
CA ASP A 252 11.70 -17.99 0.84
C ASP A 252 12.53 -17.56 2.06
N ARG A 253 13.82 -17.87 2.09
CA ARG A 253 14.68 -17.61 3.26
C ARG A 253 14.73 -16.12 3.64
N PRO A 254 14.97 -15.16 2.72
CA PRO A 254 15.01 -13.74 3.07
C PRO A 254 13.68 -13.26 3.65
N VAL A 255 12.56 -13.59 2.99
CA VAL A 255 11.22 -13.21 3.44
C VAL A 255 10.88 -13.85 4.79
N THR A 256 11.30 -15.09 5.04
CA THR A 256 11.12 -15.74 6.34
C THR A 256 11.86 -15.00 7.45
N GLN A 257 13.08 -14.53 7.17
CA GLN A 257 13.85 -13.74 8.13
C GLN A 257 13.18 -12.39 8.39
N GLU A 258 12.69 -11.71 7.35
CA GLU A 258 11.98 -10.44 7.49
C GLU A 258 10.68 -10.60 8.29
N LEU A 259 9.86 -11.62 7.96
CA LEU A 259 8.62 -11.90 8.68
C LEU A 259 8.86 -12.22 10.17
N ARG A 260 9.93 -12.95 10.50
CA ARG A 260 10.35 -13.14 11.90
C ARG A 260 10.78 -11.83 12.56
N GLY A 261 11.46 -10.95 11.84
CA GLY A 261 11.78 -9.60 12.30
C GLY A 261 10.53 -8.75 12.55
N PHE A 262 9.51 -8.87 11.68
CA PHE A 262 8.22 -8.23 11.87
C PHE A 262 7.52 -8.80 13.11
N LEU A 263 7.48 -10.13 13.27
CA LEU A 263 6.89 -10.78 14.44
C LEU A 263 7.52 -10.28 15.75
N ALA A 264 8.85 -10.23 15.82
CA ALA A 264 9.56 -9.70 16.99
C ALA A 264 9.24 -8.22 17.26
N SER A 265 9.02 -7.43 16.21
CA SER A 265 8.61 -6.02 16.35
C SER A 265 7.16 -5.90 16.86
N HIS A 266 6.26 -6.77 16.41
CA HIS A 266 4.87 -6.81 16.86
C HIS A 266 4.77 -7.18 18.34
N VAL A 267 5.56 -8.17 18.80
CA VAL A 267 5.63 -8.55 20.21
C VAL A 267 6.00 -7.35 21.09
N ARG A 268 7.11 -6.67 20.78
CA ARG A 268 7.55 -5.47 21.52
C ARG A 268 6.51 -4.35 21.50
N ALA A 269 5.88 -4.12 20.34
CA ALA A 269 4.85 -3.09 20.21
C ALA A 269 3.63 -3.40 21.11
N ARG A 270 3.22 -4.66 21.17
CA ARG A 270 2.12 -5.10 22.04
C ARG A 270 2.42 -4.83 23.50
N GLU A 271 3.62 -5.16 23.97
CA GLU A 271 4.08 -4.89 25.34
C GLU A 271 3.97 -3.38 25.66
N VAL A 272 4.54 -2.53 24.80
CA VAL A 272 4.48 -1.06 24.95
C VAL A 272 3.04 -0.54 25.02
N LEU A 273 2.15 -1.04 24.16
CA LEU A 273 0.77 -0.56 24.10
C LEU A 273 -0.09 -1.00 25.30
N LEU A 274 0.24 -2.14 25.92
CA LEU A 274 -0.44 -2.66 27.10
C LEU A 274 0.09 -2.05 28.41
N GLU A 275 1.39 -1.75 28.49
CA GLU A 275 2.03 -1.23 29.71
C GLU A 275 1.85 0.27 29.92
N SER A 276 1.65 1.05 28.83
CA SER A 276 1.51 2.50 28.90
C SER A 276 0.13 2.99 28.44
N PRO A 277 -0.80 3.33 29.36
CA PRO A 277 -1.94 4.16 29.01
C PRO A 277 -1.43 5.59 28.75
N ALA A 278 -1.02 5.88 27.52
CA ALA A 278 -0.45 7.18 27.20
C ALA A 278 -1.54 8.27 27.22
N ALA A 279 -1.29 9.35 27.96
CA ALA A 279 -1.98 10.61 27.74
C ALA A 279 -1.58 11.16 26.35
N PRO A 280 -2.53 11.57 25.51
CA PRO A 280 -2.23 12.01 24.16
C PRO A 280 -1.42 13.33 24.15
N PRO A 281 -0.38 13.47 23.31
CA PRO A 281 0.34 14.73 23.14
C PRO A 281 -0.56 15.81 22.51
N VAL A 282 -0.29 17.09 22.73
CA VAL A 282 -1.13 18.23 22.25
C VAL A 282 -1.38 18.22 20.72
N LEU A 283 -0.46 17.67 19.91
CA LEU A 283 -0.65 17.45 18.46
C LEU A 283 -1.76 16.43 18.13
N SER A 284 -2.07 15.52 19.06
CA SER A 284 -3.12 14.49 18.96
C SER A 284 -4.51 15.11 18.85
N ASP A 285 -4.78 16.25 19.51
CA ASP A 285 -6.15 16.76 19.59
C ASP A 285 -6.72 17.22 18.24
N ARG A 286 -5.88 17.72 17.32
CA ARG A 286 -6.32 18.07 15.96
C ARG A 286 -6.58 16.84 15.09
N LEU A 287 -5.75 15.82 15.21
CA LEU A 287 -5.81 14.63 14.36
C LEU A 287 -6.80 13.59 14.87
N ARG A 288 -7.12 13.60 16.17
CA ARG A 288 -8.04 12.66 16.82
C ARG A 288 -9.39 12.51 16.10
N PRO A 289 -10.18 13.57 15.84
CA PRO A 289 -11.48 13.41 15.18
C PRO A 289 -11.34 12.85 13.76
N ILE A 290 -10.27 13.21 13.04
CA ILE A 290 -9.98 12.69 11.70
C ILE A 290 -9.64 11.19 11.78
N ALA A 291 -8.82 10.80 12.76
CA ALA A 291 -8.42 9.41 12.96
C ALA A 291 -9.61 8.53 13.35
N ASP A 292 -10.43 8.99 14.29
CA ASP A 292 -11.60 8.27 14.76
C ASP A 292 -12.62 8.07 13.62
N ASP A 293 -12.90 9.10 12.82
CA ASP A 293 -13.77 9.00 11.64
C ASP A 293 -13.16 8.06 10.58
N TYR A 294 -11.88 8.25 10.25
CA TYR A 294 -11.20 7.51 9.19
C TYR A 294 -11.11 6.01 9.50
N PHE A 295 -10.68 5.63 10.71
CA PHE A 295 -10.49 4.23 11.09
C PHE A 295 -11.76 3.53 11.58
N SER A 296 -12.79 4.26 12.00
CA SER A 296 -14.11 3.68 12.31
C SER A 296 -14.99 3.52 11.08
N GLY A 297 -14.63 4.17 9.97
CA GLY A 297 -15.35 4.08 8.70
C GLY A 297 -15.34 2.67 8.09
N PRO A 298 -16.40 2.32 7.33
CA PRO A 298 -16.59 0.98 6.76
C PRO A 298 -15.50 0.58 5.77
#